data_AF-A0AAU4SIM4-F1
#
_entry.id   AF-A0AAU4SIM4-F1
#
_cell.length_a   1.000
_cell.length_b   1.000
_cell.length_c   1.000
_cell.angle_alpha   90.00
_cell.angle_beta   90.00
_cell.angle_gamma   90.00
#
_symmetry.space_group_name_H-M   'P 1'
#
loop_
_entity.id
_entity.type
_entity.pdbx_description
1 polymer ?
#
loop_
_entity_poly.entity_id
_entity_poly.type
_entity_poly.pdbx_seq_one_letter_code
_entity_poly.pdbx_strand_id
1 'polypeptide(L)'
;MSAFTIDISGPFPPGTGATDLGGPNIGGHQPPHWYEQYGMDFGAPEGTVVRAAFDAHITRHNPHVPAEDTPKVYGAQLFMRAHNDMMGGYFTHITGVPPGLTVGSSVSRGDALGTVCRSGATATHLHWALVEIIGGAPGGQYRGVDLNEFLLGITGTDTVTPVTFAQDGTPPVPGGDVGPRVYHLGSLRGIQEGLAVLGYDPGRIDGLDGPRTQAAVSAFQGDQGLPQDGVCGGDTLLALAAALQAKGFQVDGV
;
A
#
# COMPACT_ATOMS: atom_id res chain seq x y z
N MET A 1 17.21 -12.97 5.35
CA MET A 1 16.12 -12.25 6.04
C MET A 1 14.87 -13.10 5.95
N SER A 2 13.91 -12.94 6.84
CA SER A 2 12.66 -13.70 6.74
C SER A 2 11.79 -13.13 5.62
N ALA A 3 11.15 -14.01 4.86
CA ALA A 3 10.09 -13.63 3.95
C ALA A 3 8.94 -12.94 4.72
N PHE A 4 8.20 -12.09 4.03
CA PHE A 4 7.00 -11.45 4.58
C PHE A 4 5.92 -11.36 3.50
N THR A 5 4.67 -11.25 3.94
CA THR A 5 3.52 -11.08 3.05
C THR A 5 2.84 -9.75 3.36
N ILE A 6 2.48 -9.02 2.31
CA ILE A 6 1.68 -7.80 2.40
C ILE A 6 0.47 -7.90 1.47
N ASP A 7 -0.67 -7.41 1.92
CA ASP A 7 -1.87 -7.33 1.08
C ASP A 7 -1.75 -6.16 0.09
N ILE A 8 -1.90 -6.45 -1.20
CA ILE A 8 -1.84 -5.48 -2.30
C ILE A 8 -3.18 -5.43 -3.03
N SER A 9 -3.65 -4.22 -3.34
CA SER A 9 -4.80 -3.97 -4.23
C SER A 9 -4.41 -3.08 -5.41
N GLY A 10 -5.29 -3.01 -6.41
CA GLY A 10 -5.12 -2.10 -7.53
C GLY A 10 -5.07 -0.62 -7.10
N PRO A 11 -4.39 0.25 -7.87
CA PRO A 11 -4.20 1.66 -7.53
C PRO A 11 -5.39 2.54 -7.95
N PHE A 12 -6.42 1.99 -8.60
CA PHE A 12 -7.59 2.74 -9.06
C PHE A 12 -8.89 2.21 -8.46
N PRO A 13 -9.94 3.05 -8.35
CA PRO A 13 -11.27 2.61 -7.96
C PRO A 13 -11.83 1.50 -8.88
N PRO A 14 -12.75 0.67 -8.36
CA PRO A 14 -13.47 -0.31 -9.17
C PRO A 14 -14.12 0.31 -10.40
N GLY A 15 -13.98 -0.33 -11.56
CA GLY A 15 -14.61 0.09 -12.82
C GLY A 15 -13.80 1.11 -13.64
N THR A 16 -12.59 1.50 -13.23
CA THR A 16 -11.74 2.43 -14.01
C THR A 16 -11.38 1.91 -15.40
N GLY A 17 -11.34 0.59 -15.62
CA GLY A 17 -11.02 0.00 -16.93
C GLY A 17 -9.60 0.33 -17.38
N ALA A 18 -8.59 0.03 -16.54
CA ALA A 18 -7.22 0.37 -16.84
C ALA A 18 -6.68 -0.38 -18.06
N THR A 19 -5.74 0.26 -18.75
CA THR A 19 -5.08 -0.29 -19.95
C THR A 19 -3.59 -0.44 -19.73
N ASP A 20 -2.99 -1.42 -20.41
CA ASP A 20 -1.54 -1.59 -20.45
C ASP A 20 -0.93 -0.62 -21.48
N LEU A 21 -0.09 0.31 -21.01
CA LEU A 21 0.60 1.28 -21.86
C LEU A 21 2.12 1.11 -21.85
N GLY A 22 2.64 0.14 -21.09
CA GLY A 22 4.06 -0.06 -20.90
C GLY A 22 4.36 -0.71 -19.56
N GLY A 23 5.48 -1.43 -19.51
CA GLY A 23 5.88 -2.16 -18.32
C GLY A 23 7.38 -2.42 -18.27
N PRO A 24 7.83 -3.20 -17.27
CA PRO A 24 9.23 -3.39 -16.99
C PRO A 24 10.05 -3.85 -18.20
N ASN A 25 11.19 -3.21 -18.42
CA ASN A 25 12.13 -3.49 -19.52
C ASN A 25 11.58 -3.27 -20.94
N ILE A 26 10.40 -2.64 -21.09
CA ILE A 26 9.77 -2.38 -22.40
C ILE A 26 9.83 -0.88 -22.72
N GLY A 27 10.20 -0.55 -23.96
CA GLY A 27 10.19 0.84 -24.43
C GLY A 27 11.09 1.74 -23.59
N GLY A 28 10.52 2.80 -23.00
CA GLY A 28 11.23 3.77 -22.16
C GLY A 28 11.62 3.26 -20.76
N HIS A 29 11.11 2.09 -20.34
CA HIS A 29 11.37 1.50 -19.03
C HIS A 29 12.71 0.75 -19.07
N GLN A 30 13.80 1.48 -18.85
CA GLN A 30 15.17 0.99 -19.00
C GLN A 30 16.05 1.36 -17.79
N PRO A 31 17.17 0.67 -17.56
CA PRO A 31 18.15 1.04 -16.52
C PRO A 31 18.69 2.47 -16.69
N PRO A 32 19.29 3.08 -15.64
CA PRO A 32 19.81 2.43 -14.42
C PRO A 32 18.88 2.49 -13.21
N HIS A 33 17.80 3.27 -13.25
CA HIS A 33 16.95 3.48 -12.10
C HIS A 33 15.85 2.42 -12.04
N TRP A 34 15.73 1.69 -10.93
CA TRP A 34 14.73 0.62 -10.80
C TRP A 34 13.31 1.15 -11.00
N TYR A 35 13.02 2.37 -10.54
CA TYR A 35 11.69 2.97 -10.65
C TYR A 35 11.36 3.38 -12.08
N GLU A 36 12.35 3.53 -12.97
CA GLU A 36 12.13 3.68 -14.41
C GLU A 36 12.13 2.32 -15.11
N GLN A 37 13.08 1.44 -14.81
CA GLN A 37 13.23 0.14 -15.46
C GLN A 37 12.08 -0.81 -15.17
N TYR A 38 11.52 -0.77 -13.96
CA TYR A 38 10.42 -1.61 -13.49
C TYR A 38 9.13 -0.80 -13.28
N GLY A 39 9.03 0.36 -13.92
CA GLY A 39 7.79 1.09 -13.98
C GLY A 39 6.72 0.32 -14.74
N MET A 40 5.48 0.51 -14.32
CA MET A 40 4.29 -0.02 -14.97
C MET A 40 3.37 1.16 -15.27
N ASP A 41 3.02 1.34 -16.54
CA ASP A 41 2.21 2.45 -17.02
C ASP A 41 0.76 1.99 -17.17
N PHE A 42 -0.04 2.28 -16.15
CA PHE A 42 -1.46 1.94 -16.14
C PHE A 42 -2.29 3.10 -16.67
N GLY A 43 -2.81 2.95 -17.88
CA GLY A 43 -3.64 3.96 -18.54
C GLY A 43 -4.97 4.15 -17.84
N ALA A 44 -5.31 5.40 -17.54
CA ALA A 44 -6.58 5.81 -16.95
C ALA A 44 -6.92 7.26 -17.32
N PRO A 45 -8.21 7.67 -17.29
CA PRO A 45 -8.59 9.05 -17.56
C PRO A 45 -7.93 10.05 -16.61
N GLU A 46 -7.65 11.26 -17.10
CA GLU A 46 -7.19 12.38 -16.26
C GLU A 46 -8.19 12.63 -15.12
N GLY A 47 -7.69 12.91 -13.92
CA GLY A 47 -8.52 13.11 -12.74
C GLY A 47 -8.95 11.81 -12.04
N THR A 48 -8.62 10.63 -12.59
CA THR A 48 -8.87 9.35 -11.90
C THR A 48 -8.10 9.32 -10.58
N VAL A 49 -8.80 9.02 -9.48
CA VAL A 49 -8.17 8.91 -8.15
C VAL A 49 -7.17 7.76 -8.15
N VAL A 50 -5.95 8.04 -7.67
CA VAL A 50 -4.94 7.03 -7.37
C VAL A 50 -5.02 6.72 -5.87
N ARG A 51 -5.06 5.44 -5.54
CA ARG A 51 -5.13 4.93 -4.17
C ARG A 51 -3.82 4.24 -3.78
N ALA A 52 -3.48 4.31 -2.51
CA ALA A 52 -2.40 3.52 -1.94
C ALA A 52 -2.69 2.03 -2.14
N ALA A 53 -1.76 1.31 -2.76
CA ALA A 53 -1.95 -0.10 -3.08
C ALA A 53 -1.72 -1.03 -1.88
N PHE A 54 -1.05 -0.56 -0.82
CA PHE A 54 -0.71 -1.29 0.39
C PHE A 54 -0.51 -0.32 1.56
N ASP A 55 -0.51 -0.82 2.79
CA ASP A 55 -0.24 -0.02 4.00
C ASP A 55 1.22 0.41 4.07
N ALA A 56 1.47 1.68 4.33
CA ALA A 56 2.81 2.26 4.20
C ALA A 56 3.00 3.54 5.03
N HIS A 57 4.21 4.07 4.95
CA HIS A 57 4.53 5.45 5.31
C HIS A 57 5.23 6.15 4.14
N ILE A 58 5.04 7.47 4.02
CA ILE A 58 5.62 8.30 2.95
C ILE A 58 7.08 8.62 3.27
N THR A 59 7.96 8.45 2.29
CA THR A 59 9.43 8.53 2.49
C THR A 59 10.13 9.42 1.48
N ARG A 60 9.47 9.68 0.35
CA ARG A 60 9.74 10.81 -0.55
C ARG A 60 8.41 11.43 -0.96
N HIS A 61 8.41 12.76 -1.04
CA HIS A 61 7.34 13.52 -1.68
C HIS A 61 7.96 14.72 -2.39
N ASN A 62 7.91 14.70 -3.72
CA ASN A 62 8.17 15.85 -4.57
C ASN A 62 6.80 16.35 -5.08
N PRO A 63 6.35 17.54 -4.67
CA PRO A 63 5.04 18.04 -5.05
C PRO A 63 4.97 18.35 -6.55
N HIS A 64 3.77 18.32 -7.11
CA HIS A 64 3.55 18.71 -8.50
C HIS A 64 3.70 20.23 -8.67
N VAL A 65 4.64 20.64 -9.51
CA VAL A 65 4.85 22.03 -9.92
C VAL A 65 4.64 22.12 -11.44
N PRO A 66 3.44 22.47 -11.94
CA PRO A 66 3.12 22.40 -13.38
C PRO A 66 4.06 23.22 -14.29
N ALA A 67 4.68 24.28 -13.75
CA ALA A 67 5.65 25.09 -14.48
C ALA A 67 6.98 24.35 -14.76
N GLU A 68 7.27 23.25 -14.06
CA GLU A 68 8.47 22.44 -14.20
C GLU A 68 8.22 21.17 -15.03
N ASP A 69 6.98 20.94 -15.47
CA ASP A 69 6.63 19.76 -16.26
C ASP A 69 7.39 19.73 -17.61
N THR A 70 7.86 18.55 -17.94
CA THR A 70 8.46 18.20 -19.23
C THR A 70 7.68 17.05 -19.86
N PRO A 71 7.90 16.72 -21.15
CA PRO A 71 7.25 15.56 -21.77
C PRO A 71 7.50 14.22 -21.05
N LYS A 72 8.64 14.08 -20.32
CA LYS A 72 9.03 12.83 -19.64
C LYS A 72 8.83 12.88 -18.12
N VAL A 73 9.05 14.04 -17.50
CA VAL A 73 8.97 14.22 -16.04
C VAL A 73 7.90 15.26 -15.76
N TYR A 74 6.80 14.84 -15.15
CA TYR A 74 5.66 15.68 -14.83
C TYR A 74 4.83 15.08 -13.70
N GLY A 75 4.02 15.90 -13.04
CA GLY A 75 3.26 15.48 -11.86
C GLY A 75 4.12 15.39 -10.60
N ALA A 76 3.46 15.07 -9.49
CA ALA A 76 4.13 14.76 -8.23
C ALA A 76 4.85 13.41 -8.30
N GLN A 77 5.81 13.22 -7.41
CA GLN A 77 6.49 11.94 -7.20
C GLN A 77 6.37 11.55 -5.73
N LEU A 78 5.80 10.38 -5.47
CA LEU A 78 5.66 9.83 -4.13
C LEU A 78 6.42 8.51 -4.05
N PHE A 79 7.20 8.32 -2.98
CA PHE A 79 7.72 7.02 -2.62
C PHE A 79 7.24 6.65 -1.23
N MET A 80 6.51 5.54 -1.12
CA MET A 80 6.03 5.01 0.15
C MET A 80 6.66 3.64 0.41
N ARG A 81 7.00 3.37 1.66
CA ARG A 81 7.57 2.08 2.10
C ARG A 81 6.59 1.37 3.02
N ALA A 82 6.49 0.06 2.88
CA ALA A 82 5.78 -0.75 3.87
C ALA A 82 6.38 -0.51 5.27
N HIS A 83 5.60 -0.72 6.33
CA HIS A 83 6.03 -0.44 7.71
C HIS A 83 7.31 -1.16 8.12
N ASN A 84 7.57 -2.33 7.54
CA ASN A 84 8.78 -3.13 7.77
C ASN A 84 10.01 -2.65 6.98
N ASP A 85 9.88 -1.60 6.16
CA ASP A 85 10.94 -1.01 5.34
C ASP A 85 11.62 -1.98 4.34
N MET A 86 11.02 -3.13 4.08
CA MET A 86 11.56 -4.19 3.21
C MET A 86 10.96 -4.20 1.79
N MET A 87 9.99 -3.32 1.51
CA MET A 87 9.50 -3.03 0.15
C MET A 87 8.97 -1.59 0.04
N GLY A 88 8.89 -1.05 -1.17
CA GLY A 88 8.28 0.24 -1.45
C GLY A 88 7.57 0.33 -2.80
N GLY A 89 6.86 1.44 -2.98
CA GLY A 89 6.14 1.78 -4.21
C GLY A 89 6.39 3.24 -4.58
N TYR A 90 6.77 3.46 -5.84
CA TYR A 90 6.98 4.77 -6.44
C TYR A 90 5.82 5.12 -7.37
N PHE A 91 5.16 6.24 -7.12
CA PHE A 91 4.01 6.73 -7.87
C PHE A 91 4.35 8.09 -8.48
N THR A 92 4.15 8.25 -9.78
CA THR A 92 4.26 9.55 -10.45
C THR A 92 3.20 9.74 -11.53
N HIS A 93 3.22 10.89 -12.20
CA HIS A 93 2.18 11.34 -13.12
C HIS A 93 0.83 11.50 -12.42
N ILE A 94 0.89 12.00 -11.19
CA ILE A 94 -0.27 12.36 -10.38
C ILE A 94 -0.24 13.84 -9.99
N THR A 95 -1.39 14.42 -9.70
CA THR A 95 -1.56 15.77 -9.15
C THR A 95 -2.51 15.74 -7.96
N GLY A 96 -2.64 16.86 -7.25
CA GLY A 96 -3.61 16.97 -6.15
C GLY A 96 -3.33 16.01 -4.99
N VAL A 97 -2.05 15.72 -4.72
CA VAL A 97 -1.64 14.95 -3.53
C VAL A 97 -2.24 15.63 -2.28
N PRO A 98 -2.98 14.90 -1.43
CA PRO A 98 -3.56 15.48 -0.22
C PRO A 98 -2.51 16.21 0.64
N PRO A 99 -2.79 17.41 1.16
CA PRO A 99 -1.79 18.23 1.87
C PRO A 99 -1.26 17.60 3.16
N GLY A 100 -1.99 16.64 3.74
CA GLY A 100 -1.55 15.86 4.91
C GLY A 100 -0.53 14.75 4.59
N LEU A 101 -0.39 14.36 3.32
CA LEU A 101 0.58 13.34 2.91
C LEU A 101 1.98 13.95 2.75
N THR A 102 2.69 14.04 3.86
CA THR A 102 4.08 14.52 3.94
C THR A 102 5.04 13.39 4.30
N VAL A 103 6.35 13.57 4.12
CA VAL A 103 7.34 12.56 4.52
C VAL A 103 7.18 12.25 6.02
N GLY A 104 7.03 10.97 6.35
CA GLY A 104 6.76 10.46 7.69
C GLY A 104 5.27 10.20 7.98
N SER A 105 4.35 10.69 7.15
CA SER A 105 2.92 10.36 7.28
C SER A 105 2.67 8.89 6.97
N SER A 106 1.78 8.25 7.74
CA SER A 106 1.25 6.93 7.43
C SER A 106 0.14 7.03 6.39
N VAL A 107 0.01 5.99 5.57
CA VAL A 107 -1.05 5.84 4.58
C VAL A 107 -1.57 4.41 4.64
N SER A 108 -2.89 4.25 4.61
CA SER A 108 -3.52 2.94 4.56
C SER A 108 -3.85 2.58 3.11
N ARG A 109 -3.82 1.29 2.78
CA ARG A 109 -4.29 0.75 1.51
C ARG A 109 -5.70 1.28 1.21
N GLY A 110 -5.89 1.82 0.02
CA GLY A 110 -7.14 2.45 -0.42
C GLY A 110 -7.22 3.96 -0.19
N ASP A 111 -6.36 4.57 0.63
CA ASP A 111 -6.31 6.02 0.83
C ASP A 111 -5.91 6.73 -0.46
N ALA A 112 -6.47 7.92 -0.70
CA ALA A 112 -6.15 8.69 -1.90
C ALA A 112 -4.72 9.24 -1.84
N LEU A 113 -3.93 8.98 -2.89
CA LEU A 113 -2.59 9.54 -3.07
C LEU A 113 -2.59 10.78 -3.98
N GLY A 114 -3.65 10.98 -4.75
CA GLY A 114 -3.80 12.06 -5.72
C GLY A 114 -4.71 11.63 -6.87
N THR A 115 -4.60 12.30 -8.00
CA THR A 115 -5.30 11.94 -9.24
C THR A 115 -4.33 11.87 -10.41
N VAL A 116 -4.60 10.99 -11.37
CA VAL A 116 -3.82 10.90 -12.62
C VAL A 116 -3.79 12.26 -13.31
N CYS A 117 -2.59 12.74 -13.65
CA CYS A 117 -2.41 13.96 -14.42
C CYS A 117 -2.00 13.64 -15.86
N ARG A 118 -2.39 14.52 -16.78
CA ARG A 118 -2.06 14.39 -18.19
C ARG A 118 -0.81 15.22 -18.52
N SER A 119 0.12 14.62 -19.25
CA SER A 119 1.10 15.35 -20.05
C SER A 119 0.60 15.45 -21.48
N GLY A 120 0.81 16.60 -22.13
CA GLY A 120 0.37 16.83 -23.51
C GLY A 120 1.02 15.90 -24.55
N ALA A 121 2.10 15.19 -24.19
CA ALA A 121 2.92 14.39 -25.09
C ALA A 121 2.69 12.87 -25.01
N THR A 122 2.10 12.37 -23.92
CA THR A 122 1.94 10.93 -23.64
C THR A 122 0.48 10.57 -23.40
N ALA A 123 0.12 9.30 -23.62
CA ALA A 123 -1.19 8.81 -23.21
C ALA A 123 -1.35 9.00 -21.68
N THR A 124 -2.54 9.35 -21.21
CA THR A 124 -2.78 9.62 -19.79
C THR A 124 -2.70 8.32 -18.98
N HIS A 125 -1.82 8.29 -17.99
CA HIS A 125 -1.51 7.08 -17.22
C HIS A 125 -0.95 7.41 -15.83
N LEU A 126 -1.06 6.44 -14.92
CA LEU A 126 -0.24 6.35 -13.73
C LEU A 126 1.05 5.62 -14.09
N HIS A 127 2.20 6.15 -13.69
CA HIS A 127 3.44 5.38 -13.65
C HIS A 127 3.67 4.90 -12.22
N TRP A 128 3.63 3.57 -12.02
CA TRP A 128 3.80 2.93 -10.73
C TRP A 128 4.90 1.87 -10.80
N ALA A 129 5.90 1.98 -9.92
CA ALA A 129 6.97 0.99 -9.80
C ALA A 129 7.01 0.40 -8.38
N LEU A 130 7.32 -0.88 -8.27
CA LEU A 130 7.52 -1.57 -6.99
C LEU A 130 8.98 -1.95 -6.80
N VAL A 131 9.40 -2.04 -5.54
CA VAL A 131 10.76 -2.44 -5.16
C VAL A 131 10.76 -3.35 -3.95
N GLU A 132 11.53 -4.42 -4.01
CA GLU A 132 11.98 -5.16 -2.83
C GLU A 132 13.26 -4.49 -2.28
N ILE A 133 13.30 -4.24 -0.98
CA ILE A 133 14.44 -3.66 -0.28
C ILE A 133 15.05 -4.78 0.58
N ILE A 134 15.94 -5.57 -0.02
CA ILE A 134 16.54 -6.74 0.64
C ILE A 134 17.41 -6.29 1.81
N GLY A 135 17.07 -6.74 3.01
CA GLY A 135 17.75 -6.32 4.24
C GLY A 135 17.14 -5.08 4.89
N GLY A 136 16.09 -4.52 4.30
CA GLY A 136 15.39 -3.33 4.81
C GLY A 136 16.16 -2.03 4.55
N ALA A 137 15.43 -0.95 4.41
CA ALA A 137 16.00 0.39 4.35
C ALA A 137 16.59 0.83 5.71
N PRO A 138 17.53 1.79 5.74
CA PRO A 138 18.09 2.52 4.60
C PRO A 138 19.27 1.80 3.92
N GLY A 139 19.80 0.72 4.49
CA GLY A 139 21.02 0.06 4.03
C GLY A 139 20.84 -1.11 3.05
N GLY A 140 19.58 -1.50 2.78
CA GLY A 140 19.25 -2.66 1.96
C GLY A 140 19.52 -2.49 0.47
N GLN A 141 19.48 -3.61 -0.25
CA GLN A 141 19.60 -3.64 -1.71
C GLN A 141 18.23 -3.48 -2.37
N TYR A 142 18.10 -2.50 -3.25
CA TYR A 142 16.86 -2.20 -3.96
C TYR A 142 16.80 -3.04 -5.24
N ARG A 143 15.79 -3.90 -5.35
CA ARG A 143 15.51 -4.73 -6.53
C ARG A 143 14.12 -4.38 -7.06
N GLY A 144 14.07 -3.84 -8.27
CA GLY A 144 12.80 -3.55 -8.92
C GLY A 144 11.97 -4.81 -9.11
N VAL A 145 10.66 -4.66 -8.98
CA VAL A 145 9.70 -5.77 -8.96
C VAL A 145 8.86 -5.71 -10.21
N ASP A 146 8.85 -6.80 -10.96
CA ASP A 146 7.92 -6.97 -12.08
C ASP A 146 6.69 -7.75 -11.60
N LEU A 147 5.57 -7.04 -11.50
CA LEU A 147 4.25 -7.60 -11.24
C LEU A 147 3.24 -7.08 -12.26
N ASN A 148 3.68 -6.68 -13.47
CA ASN A 148 2.86 -5.94 -14.42
C ASN A 148 1.57 -6.69 -14.80
N GLU A 149 1.71 -7.94 -15.24
CA GLU A 149 0.58 -8.78 -15.66
C GLU A 149 -0.43 -9.00 -14.51
N PHE A 150 0.07 -9.31 -13.31
CA PHE A 150 -0.77 -9.48 -12.13
C PHE A 150 -1.50 -8.19 -11.75
N LEU A 151 -0.79 -7.06 -11.69
CA LEU A 151 -1.35 -5.78 -11.29
C LEU A 151 -2.34 -5.24 -12.32
N LEU A 152 -2.11 -5.44 -13.62
CA LEU A 152 -3.08 -5.17 -14.68
C LEU A 152 -4.40 -5.91 -14.41
N GLY A 153 -4.33 -7.18 -14.01
CA GLY A 153 -5.50 -8.01 -13.74
C GLY A 153 -6.37 -7.56 -12.56
N ILE A 154 -5.77 -6.90 -11.55
CA ILE A 154 -6.50 -6.42 -10.36
C ILE A 154 -6.79 -4.91 -10.39
N THR A 155 -6.16 -4.17 -11.30
CA THR A 155 -6.33 -2.72 -11.41
C THR A 155 -7.76 -2.37 -11.80
N GLY A 156 -8.40 -1.49 -11.03
CA GLY A 156 -9.80 -1.14 -11.24
C GLY A 156 -10.78 -2.20 -10.74
N THR A 157 -10.38 -3.02 -9.77
CA THR A 157 -11.22 -3.97 -9.03
C THR A 157 -11.10 -3.73 -7.52
N ASP A 158 -11.98 -4.35 -6.72
CA ASP A 158 -11.85 -4.39 -5.25
C ASP A 158 -10.97 -5.56 -4.76
N THR A 159 -10.25 -6.24 -5.66
CA THR A 159 -9.46 -7.42 -5.32
C THR A 159 -8.29 -7.04 -4.43
N VAL A 160 -8.14 -7.79 -3.34
CA VAL A 160 -7.01 -7.72 -2.41
C VAL A 160 -6.29 -9.05 -2.47
N THR A 161 -4.99 -9.01 -2.75
CA THR A 161 -4.19 -10.22 -2.90
C THR A 161 -2.98 -10.15 -1.98
N PRO A 162 -2.74 -11.18 -1.13
CA PRO A 162 -1.48 -11.28 -0.41
C PRO A 162 -0.33 -11.49 -1.40
N VAL A 163 0.76 -10.75 -1.23
CA VAL A 163 1.96 -10.86 -2.05
C VAL A 163 3.15 -11.14 -1.14
N THR A 164 3.81 -12.28 -1.36
CA THR A 164 4.98 -12.70 -0.56
C THR A 164 6.27 -12.21 -1.18
N PHE A 165 7.11 -11.56 -0.39
CA PHE A 165 8.47 -11.14 -0.70
C PHE A 165 9.46 -12.05 0.04
N ALA A 166 10.34 -12.74 -0.70
CA ALA A 166 11.27 -13.72 -0.14
C ALA A 166 12.51 -13.10 0.53
N GLN A 167 12.77 -11.81 0.31
CA GLN A 167 13.96 -11.10 0.77
C GLN A 167 15.28 -11.67 0.22
N ASP A 168 15.26 -12.08 -1.05
CA ASP A 168 16.40 -12.63 -1.78
C ASP A 168 16.53 -12.12 -3.23
N GLY A 169 15.63 -11.23 -3.67
CA GLY A 169 15.62 -10.67 -5.01
C GLY A 169 14.92 -11.52 -6.06
N THR A 170 14.34 -12.66 -5.67
CA THR A 170 13.42 -13.40 -6.54
C THR A 170 12.10 -12.62 -6.69
N PRO A 171 11.39 -12.76 -7.83
CA PRO A 171 10.10 -12.08 -8.00
C PRO A 171 9.12 -12.45 -6.87
N PRO A 172 8.41 -11.46 -6.29
CA PRO A 172 7.42 -11.74 -5.27
C PRO A 172 6.25 -12.55 -5.85
N VAL A 173 5.57 -13.31 -4.98
CA VAL A 173 4.54 -14.29 -5.37
C VAL A 173 3.15 -13.81 -4.94
N PRO A 174 2.28 -13.38 -5.88
CA PRO A 174 0.87 -13.10 -5.59
C PRO A 174 0.10 -14.37 -5.22
N GLY A 175 -0.81 -14.26 -4.26
CA GLY A 175 -1.57 -15.39 -3.72
C GLY A 175 -0.73 -16.33 -2.83
N GLY A 176 0.55 -16.01 -2.60
CA GLY A 176 1.37 -16.69 -1.62
C GLY A 176 0.92 -16.32 -0.21
N ASP A 177 0.35 -17.28 0.51
CA ASP A 177 0.13 -17.17 1.97
C ASP A 177 1.30 -17.85 2.73
N VAL A 178 2.52 -17.74 2.20
CA VAL A 178 3.69 -18.55 2.60
C VAL A 178 4.57 -17.88 3.65
N GLY A 179 4.15 -16.74 4.19
CA GLY A 179 4.84 -15.97 5.23
C GLY A 179 3.91 -15.53 6.35
N PRO A 180 4.44 -15.15 7.53
CA PRO A 180 3.62 -14.60 8.60
C PRO A 180 2.92 -13.33 8.11
N ARG A 181 1.59 -13.29 8.22
CA ARG A 181 0.82 -12.05 8.08
C ARG A 181 1.17 -11.12 9.24
N VAL A 182 1.55 -9.89 8.90
CA VAL A 182 1.84 -8.82 9.87
C VAL A 182 0.62 -7.90 9.92
N TYR A 183 0.05 -7.70 11.10
CA TYR A 183 -1.02 -6.73 11.33
C TYR A 183 -0.43 -5.44 11.91
N HIS A 184 -0.63 -4.32 11.20
CA HIS A 184 -0.15 -3.00 11.64
C HIS A 184 -1.17 -2.32 12.54
N LEU A 185 -1.06 -2.51 13.86
CA LEU A 185 -2.03 -1.96 14.82
C LEU A 185 -1.89 -0.45 15.06
N GLY A 186 -0.91 0.19 14.40
CA GLY A 186 -0.78 1.65 14.36
C GLY A 186 -1.80 2.33 13.43
N SER A 187 -2.57 1.56 12.65
CA SER A 187 -3.65 2.07 11.79
C SER A 187 -5.01 1.48 12.18
N LEU A 188 -6.08 2.26 11.99
CA LEU A 188 -7.46 1.78 12.20
C LEU A 188 -7.78 0.60 11.28
N ARG A 189 -7.22 0.57 10.07
CA ARG A 189 -7.36 -0.56 9.14
C ARG A 189 -6.76 -1.83 9.73
N GLY A 190 -5.53 -1.78 10.23
CA GLY A 190 -4.89 -2.95 10.84
C GLY A 190 -5.60 -3.40 12.11
N ILE A 191 -6.18 -2.48 12.89
CA ILE A 191 -7.07 -2.82 14.02
C ILE A 191 -8.32 -3.56 13.52
N GLN A 192 -9.00 -3.07 12.49
CA GLN A 192 -10.15 -3.75 11.89
C GLN A 192 -9.78 -5.13 11.35
N GLU A 193 -8.66 -5.27 10.65
CA GLU A 193 -8.15 -6.55 10.15
C GLU A 193 -7.85 -7.54 11.29
N GLY A 194 -7.21 -7.06 12.35
CA GLY A 194 -6.92 -7.82 13.55
C GLY A 194 -8.18 -8.30 14.27
N LEU A 195 -9.17 -7.42 14.44
CA LEU A 195 -10.47 -7.77 15.00
C LEU A 195 -11.18 -8.83 14.15
N ALA A 196 -11.20 -8.66 12.82
CA ALA A 196 -11.84 -9.58 11.90
C ALA A 196 -11.24 -10.99 11.97
N VAL A 197 -9.91 -11.13 11.97
CA VAL A 197 -9.25 -12.45 12.03
C VAL A 197 -9.40 -13.14 13.41
N LEU A 198 -9.61 -12.34 14.46
CA LEU A 198 -9.94 -12.86 15.79
C LEU A 198 -11.41 -13.29 15.91
N GLY A 199 -12.27 -12.93 14.94
CA GLY A 199 -13.68 -13.33 14.88
C GLY A 199 -14.67 -12.23 15.29
N TYR A 200 -14.20 -11.01 15.50
CA TYR A 200 -15.07 -9.84 15.72
C TYR A 200 -15.50 -9.24 14.38
N ASP A 201 -16.59 -8.49 14.37
CA ASP A 201 -17.17 -7.91 13.16
C ASP A 201 -17.04 -6.39 13.16
N PRO A 202 -15.89 -5.83 12.73
CA PRO A 202 -15.68 -4.39 12.66
C PRO A 202 -16.45 -3.72 11.52
N GLY A 203 -17.16 -4.50 10.70
CA GLY A 203 -17.74 -4.06 9.44
C GLY A 203 -16.75 -4.08 8.29
N ARG A 204 -16.83 -3.08 7.41
CA ARG A 204 -15.92 -2.97 6.28
C ARG A 204 -14.53 -2.60 6.80
N ILE A 205 -13.50 -3.28 6.32
CA ILE A 205 -12.11 -2.92 6.58
C ILE A 205 -11.78 -1.71 5.69
N ASP A 206 -12.11 -0.52 6.16
CA ASP A 206 -12.00 0.74 5.43
C ASP A 206 -11.18 1.81 6.16
N GLY A 207 -10.68 1.51 7.36
CA GLY A 207 -9.91 2.43 8.19
C GLY A 207 -10.76 3.51 8.88
N LEU A 208 -12.09 3.40 8.86
CA LEU A 208 -13.00 4.34 9.50
C LEU A 208 -13.43 3.85 10.88
N ASP A 209 -13.37 4.72 11.89
CA ASP A 209 -13.91 4.44 13.22
C ASP A 209 -15.45 4.60 13.23
N GLY A 210 -16.13 3.63 12.61
CA GLY A 210 -17.59 3.60 12.54
C GLY A 210 -18.24 2.80 13.67
N PRO A 211 -19.59 2.87 13.81
CA PRO A 211 -20.30 2.17 14.89
C PRO A 211 -20.05 0.65 14.97
N ARG A 212 -19.80 -0.01 13.83
CA ARG A 212 -19.45 -1.44 13.82
C ARG A 212 -18.03 -1.70 14.32
N THR A 213 -17.08 -0.82 13.99
CA THR A 213 -15.71 -0.90 14.51
C THR A 213 -15.70 -0.67 16.03
N GLN A 214 -16.38 0.37 16.52
CA GLN A 214 -16.51 0.64 17.96
C GLN A 214 -17.19 -0.52 18.70
N ALA A 215 -18.23 -1.11 18.12
CA ALA A 215 -18.89 -2.29 18.69
C ALA A 215 -17.96 -3.52 18.74
N ALA A 216 -17.16 -3.76 17.70
CA ALA A 216 -16.18 -4.84 17.66
C ALA A 216 -15.06 -4.64 18.70
N VAL A 217 -14.57 -3.39 18.84
CA VAL A 217 -13.59 -3.02 19.88
C VAL A 217 -14.19 -3.26 21.28
N SER A 218 -15.41 -2.81 21.51
CA SER A 218 -16.12 -2.98 22.80
C SER A 218 -16.33 -4.46 23.15
N ALA A 219 -16.71 -5.29 22.18
CA ALA A 219 -16.84 -6.73 22.36
C ALA A 219 -15.49 -7.39 22.69
N PHE A 220 -14.43 -7.04 21.94
CA PHE A 220 -13.08 -7.53 22.21
C PHE A 220 -12.60 -7.14 23.61
N GLN A 221 -12.79 -5.88 24.01
CA GLN A 221 -12.47 -5.41 25.35
C GLN A 221 -13.18 -6.24 26.42
N GLY A 222 -14.45 -6.58 26.21
CA GLY A 222 -15.22 -7.43 27.12
C GLY A 222 -14.61 -8.80 27.32
N ASP A 223 -14.19 -9.45 26.23
CA ASP A 223 -13.56 -10.77 26.27
C ASP A 223 -12.16 -10.74 26.91
N GLN A 224 -11.47 -9.60 26.83
CA GLN A 224 -10.17 -9.38 27.48
C GLN A 224 -10.26 -8.86 28.92
N GLY A 225 -11.47 -8.61 29.45
CA GLY A 225 -11.66 -8.05 30.78
C GLY A 225 -11.26 -6.57 30.91
N LEU A 226 -11.24 -5.84 29.80
CA LEU A 226 -10.96 -4.40 29.74
C LEU A 226 -12.27 -3.58 29.82
N PRO A 227 -12.20 -2.27 30.14
CA PRO A 227 -13.34 -1.36 30.01
C PRO A 227 -13.88 -1.38 28.57
N GLN A 228 -15.19 -1.61 28.41
CA GLN A 228 -15.86 -1.74 27.11
C GLN A 228 -16.28 -0.38 26.54
N ASP A 229 -15.34 0.56 26.41
CA ASP A 229 -15.62 1.92 25.91
C ASP A 229 -15.67 2.02 24.38
N GLY A 230 -15.31 0.95 23.66
CA GLY A 230 -15.28 0.91 22.20
C GLY A 230 -14.13 1.72 21.59
N VAL A 231 -13.19 2.20 22.40
CA VAL A 231 -12.03 2.99 21.99
C VAL A 231 -10.78 2.13 22.05
N CYS A 232 -10.03 2.06 20.94
CA CYS A 232 -8.79 1.29 20.90
C CYS A 232 -7.63 2.07 21.52
N GLY A 233 -7.64 2.22 22.85
CA GLY A 233 -6.53 2.80 23.62
C GLY A 233 -5.35 1.83 23.81
N GLY A 234 -4.29 2.28 24.47
CA GLY A 234 -3.04 1.52 24.64
C GLY A 234 -3.24 0.11 25.22
N ASP A 235 -4.06 -0.04 26.26
CA ASP A 235 -4.34 -1.35 26.85
C ASP A 235 -5.10 -2.27 25.88
N THR A 236 -6.04 -1.71 25.10
CA THR A 236 -6.76 -2.45 24.05
C THR A 236 -5.81 -2.90 22.94
N LEU A 237 -4.89 -2.03 22.51
CA LEU A 237 -3.89 -2.35 21.48
C LEU A 237 -2.93 -3.45 21.94
N LEU A 238 -2.44 -3.38 23.18
CA LEU A 238 -1.58 -4.41 23.76
C LEU A 238 -2.30 -5.76 23.85
N ALA A 239 -3.57 -5.76 24.28
CA ALA A 239 -4.37 -6.97 24.33
C ALA A 239 -4.62 -7.55 22.92
N LEU A 240 -4.93 -6.68 21.94
CA LEU A 240 -5.16 -7.08 20.56
C LEU A 240 -3.91 -7.71 19.94
N ALA A 241 -2.74 -7.09 20.17
CA ALA A 241 -1.45 -7.61 19.76
C ALA A 241 -1.18 -8.99 20.34
N ALA A 242 -1.37 -9.16 21.64
CA ALA A 242 -1.17 -10.44 22.32
C ALA A 242 -2.11 -11.53 21.77
N ALA A 243 -3.38 -11.20 21.51
CA ALA A 243 -4.35 -12.13 20.94
C ALA A 243 -3.98 -12.58 19.52
N LEU A 244 -3.49 -11.68 18.68
CA LEU A 244 -3.01 -11.99 17.33
C LEU A 244 -1.74 -12.87 17.37
N GLN A 245 -0.78 -12.52 18.22
CA GLN A 245 0.45 -13.29 18.42
C GLN A 245 0.15 -14.70 18.93
N ALA A 246 -0.83 -14.86 19.83
CA ALA A 246 -1.28 -16.18 20.30
C ALA A 246 -1.85 -17.07 19.18
N LYS A 247 -2.36 -16.47 18.09
CA LYS A 247 -2.79 -17.19 16.87
C LYS A 247 -1.67 -17.40 15.84
N GLY A 248 -0.44 -16.99 16.14
CA GLY A 248 0.72 -17.13 15.25
C GLY A 248 0.89 -16.00 14.24
N PHE A 249 0.16 -14.89 14.38
CA PHE A 249 0.33 -13.71 13.55
C PHE A 249 1.47 -12.82 14.06
N GLN A 250 2.11 -12.10 13.15
CA GLN A 250 3.04 -11.04 13.51
C GLN A 250 2.27 -9.72 13.68
N VAL A 251 2.79 -8.86 14.53
CA VAL A 251 2.16 -7.58 14.88
C VAL A 251 3.24 -6.51 14.96
N ASP A 252 2.96 -5.34 14.39
CA ASP A 252 3.77 -4.12 14.58
C ASP A 252 2.86 -2.91 14.86
N GLY A 253 3.46 -1.75 15.12
CA GLY A 253 2.72 -0.49 15.33
C GLY A 253 1.98 -0.35 16.67
N VAL A 254 2.37 -1.13 17.68
CA VAL A 254 1.85 -1.06 19.06
C VAL A 254 2.69 -0.13 19.93
#